data_AF-A0A662PJP4-F1
#
_entry.id   AF-A0A662PJP4-F1
#
_cell.length_a   1.000
_cell.length_b   1.000
_cell.length_c   1.000
_cell.angle_alpha   90.00
_cell.angle_beta   90.00
_cell.angle_gamma   90.00
#
_symmetry.space_group_name_H-M   'P 1'
#
loop_
_entity.id
_entity.type
_entity.pdbx_description
1 polymer ?
#
loop_
_entity_poly.entity_id
_entity_poly.type
_entity_poly.pdbx_seq_one_letter_code
_entity_poly.pdbx_strand_id
1 'polypeptide(L)'
;MRGEAMLRKEIVGEDTLVIGFGGRVRALSSTIIGGGFRELTHVIFHRVEPDFNEPNPAHYAERLLEKLKLPRKSSAVFLTAVDVVKEHIELEVDSPAKIALIASVGLSHGASIRTRGSGERPGTINILLFVKKPLADRALIDLAGVISGVKAIALADLALSRGYNLGRVYATITDALVIASGMDSEGREFYAGPATPIGSEAAKLVYEAIISAGLKGMGVEEKFRNVFGVDLKWVAETAAEIYRRAPIPSLSEAEVEGEVKAELRGLLRDPNIWALALSARNLDWHGLAGTLPELSRDEYLSDSKKILADELLGITLALYINGWKALFAYYWIDSAKEGFEELGDKPMFMDDILASLIGSILSKIYDRYLSR
;
A
#
# COMPACT_ATOMS: atom_id res chain seq x y z
N MET A 1 -27.07 6.71 30.67
CA MET A 1 -27.76 6.44 29.39
C MET A 1 -26.80 5.67 28.51
N ARG A 2 -27.02 4.37 28.29
CA ARG A 2 -26.27 3.60 27.30
C ARG A 2 -26.70 4.11 25.93
N GLY A 3 -25.79 4.74 25.18
CA GLY A 3 -26.09 5.26 23.85
C GLY A 3 -26.52 4.11 22.94
N GLU A 4 -27.68 4.25 22.28
CA GLU A 4 -28.09 3.33 21.24
C GLU A 4 -27.02 3.30 20.14
N ALA A 5 -26.53 2.11 19.82
CA ALA A 5 -25.53 1.93 18.77
C ALA A 5 -26.10 2.42 17.42
N MET A 6 -25.44 3.40 16.82
CA MET A 6 -25.84 4.07 15.56
C MET A 6 -25.86 3.11 14.38
N LEU A 7 -24.97 2.12 14.42
CA LEU A 7 -24.84 1.01 13.49
C LEU A 7 -25.04 -0.28 14.26
N ARG A 8 -25.86 -1.18 13.71
CA ARG A 8 -26.01 -2.55 14.20
C ARG A 8 -25.16 -3.46 13.34
N LYS A 9 -24.19 -4.11 13.96
CA LYS A 9 -23.27 -5.05 13.32
C LYS A 9 -23.76 -6.47 13.55
N GLU A 10 -23.93 -7.23 12.48
CA GLU A 10 -24.31 -8.64 12.51
C GLU A 10 -23.34 -9.45 11.65
N ILE A 11 -22.79 -10.52 12.23
CA ILE A 11 -21.94 -11.48 11.52
C ILE A 11 -22.83 -12.65 11.09
N VAL A 12 -22.83 -12.96 9.79
CA VAL A 12 -23.61 -14.05 9.21
C VAL A 12 -22.66 -15.07 8.59
N GLY A 13 -22.58 -16.25 9.21
CA GLY A 13 -21.62 -17.29 8.82
C GLY A 13 -20.18 -16.85 9.03
N GLU A 14 -19.28 -17.31 8.16
CA GLU A 14 -17.83 -17.04 8.25
C GLU A 14 -17.38 -15.90 7.31
N ASP A 15 -18.24 -15.48 6.38
CA ASP A 15 -17.85 -14.62 5.25
C ASP A 15 -18.54 -13.27 5.22
N THR A 16 -19.60 -13.06 6.01
CA THR A 16 -20.48 -11.90 5.83
C THR A 16 -20.58 -11.04 7.06
N LEU A 17 -20.35 -9.75 6.87
CA LEU A 17 -20.57 -8.69 7.83
C LEU A 17 -21.70 -7.78 7.34
N VAL A 18 -22.79 -7.72 8.08
CA VAL A 18 -23.96 -6.87 7.78
C VAL A 18 -23.98 -5.68 8.73
N ILE A 19 -24.00 -4.49 8.16
CA ILE A 19 -24.12 -3.22 8.87
C ILE A 19 -25.52 -2.65 8.63
N GLY A 20 -26.38 -2.75 9.64
CA GLY A 20 -27.71 -2.16 9.64
C GLY A 20 -27.71 -0.75 10.23
N PHE A 21 -28.37 0.19 9.57
CA PHE A 21 -28.63 1.51 10.13
C PHE A 21 -29.85 1.46 11.06
N GLY A 22 -29.89 2.33 12.08
CA GLY A 22 -31.05 2.48 12.98
C GLY A 22 -32.34 3.00 12.29
N GLY A 23 -32.23 3.41 11.02
CA GLY A 23 -33.32 3.90 10.18
C GLY A 23 -32.85 4.04 8.72
N ARG A 24 -33.62 4.74 7.87
CA ARG A 24 -33.17 5.07 6.51
C ARG A 24 -32.11 6.16 6.58
N VAL A 25 -31.06 6.02 5.76
CA VAL A 25 -29.98 7.00 5.60
C VAL A 25 -29.89 7.47 4.16
N ARG A 26 -29.48 8.72 3.94
CA ARG A 26 -29.08 9.21 2.61
C ARG A 26 -27.67 8.70 2.34
N ALA A 27 -27.39 8.20 1.15
CA ALA A 27 -26.06 7.71 0.81
C ALA A 27 -25.63 8.05 -0.62
N LEU A 28 -24.32 8.24 -0.78
CA LEU A 28 -23.60 8.20 -2.04
C LEU A 28 -22.76 6.92 -2.06
N SER A 29 -22.90 6.11 -3.10
CA SER A 29 -22.21 4.82 -3.19
C SER A 29 -21.64 4.55 -4.57
N SER A 30 -20.48 3.89 -4.63
CA SER A 30 -19.88 3.34 -5.85
C SER A 30 -19.95 1.81 -5.93
N THR A 31 -20.72 1.15 -5.07
CA THR A 31 -20.84 -0.31 -5.05
C THR A 31 -21.56 -0.87 -6.28
N ILE A 32 -21.22 -2.11 -6.63
CA ILE A 32 -21.83 -2.86 -7.76
C ILE A 32 -23.35 -2.94 -7.60
N ILE A 33 -23.82 -3.34 -6.41
CA ILE A 33 -25.22 -3.22 -5.99
C ILE A 33 -25.30 -2.13 -4.96
N GLY A 34 -26.20 -1.18 -5.15
CA GLY A 34 -26.32 -0.04 -4.25
C GLY A 34 -25.65 1.24 -4.73
N GLY A 35 -25.18 1.34 -5.98
CA GLY A 35 -24.51 2.55 -6.48
C GLY A 35 -25.41 3.78 -6.63
N GLY A 36 -24.77 4.95 -6.79
CA GLY A 36 -25.39 6.26 -6.98
C GLY A 36 -25.85 6.93 -5.68
N PHE A 37 -26.64 7.99 -5.82
CA PHE A 37 -27.37 8.61 -4.71
C PHE A 37 -28.63 7.83 -4.40
N ARG A 38 -28.79 7.40 -3.15
CA ARG A 38 -29.94 6.58 -2.75
C ARG A 38 -30.22 6.63 -1.26
N GLU A 39 -31.25 5.89 -0.86
CA GLU A 39 -31.53 5.60 0.54
C GLU A 39 -31.09 4.17 0.86
N LEU A 40 -30.42 3.99 1.99
CA LEU A 40 -29.96 2.68 2.46
C LEU A 40 -30.54 2.39 3.85
N THR A 41 -30.68 1.09 4.14
CA THR A 41 -30.94 0.54 5.47
C THR A 41 -29.85 -0.45 5.89
N HIS A 42 -29.14 -1.03 4.92
CA HIS A 42 -28.04 -1.97 5.18
C HIS A 42 -26.87 -1.75 4.22
N VAL A 43 -25.67 -2.01 4.72
CA VAL A 43 -24.45 -2.17 3.92
C VAL A 43 -23.84 -3.53 4.28
N ILE A 44 -23.52 -4.32 3.26
CA ILE A 44 -23.00 -5.68 3.43
C ILE A 44 -21.56 -5.71 2.94
N PHE A 45 -20.67 -6.20 3.77
CA PHE A 45 -19.33 -6.62 3.36
C PHE A 45 -19.34 -8.14 3.28
N HIS A 46 -19.02 -8.70 2.12
CA HIS A 46 -19.02 -10.14 1.90
C HIS A 46 -17.68 -10.59 1.32
N ARG A 47 -17.06 -11.54 2.01
CA ARG A 47 -15.83 -12.19 1.59
C ARG A 47 -16.11 -13.09 0.38
N VAL A 48 -15.25 -12.99 -0.61
CA VAL A 48 -15.14 -13.90 -1.74
C VAL A 48 -13.72 -14.47 -1.79
N GLU A 49 -13.52 -15.56 -2.53
CA GLU A 49 -12.17 -16.13 -2.69
C GLU A 49 -11.23 -15.15 -3.42
N PRO A 50 -9.90 -15.20 -3.16
CA PRO A 50 -8.94 -14.30 -3.80
C PRO A 50 -8.87 -14.37 -5.33
N ASP A 51 -9.29 -15.50 -5.92
CA ASP A 51 -9.36 -15.76 -7.36
C ASP A 51 -10.79 -15.57 -7.91
N PHE A 52 -11.67 -14.89 -7.16
CA PHE A 52 -13.04 -14.61 -7.56
C PHE A 52 -13.10 -13.91 -8.93
N ASN A 53 -13.64 -14.64 -9.91
CA ASN A 53 -13.77 -14.20 -11.30
C ASN A 53 -15.18 -14.51 -11.82
N GLU A 54 -16.20 -14.12 -11.06
CA GLU A 54 -17.60 -14.22 -11.50
C GLU A 54 -17.87 -13.21 -12.63
N PRO A 55 -18.29 -13.66 -13.83
CA PRO A 55 -18.58 -12.76 -14.95
C PRO A 55 -19.71 -11.77 -14.67
N ASN A 56 -20.63 -12.09 -13.75
CA ASN A 56 -21.70 -11.19 -13.33
C ASN A 56 -21.73 -10.99 -11.80
N PRO A 57 -20.81 -10.17 -11.26
CA PRO A 57 -20.71 -9.95 -9.81
C PRO A 57 -21.96 -9.25 -9.23
N ALA A 58 -22.70 -8.51 -10.06
CA ALA A 58 -23.97 -7.91 -9.66
C ALA A 58 -25.03 -8.98 -9.35
N HIS A 59 -25.18 -9.97 -10.24
CA HIS A 59 -26.13 -11.07 -10.02
C HIS A 59 -25.73 -11.94 -8.82
N TYR A 60 -24.43 -12.16 -8.60
CA TYR A 60 -23.93 -12.82 -7.40
C TYR A 60 -24.36 -12.07 -6.12
N ALA A 61 -24.15 -10.76 -6.08
CA ALA A 61 -24.54 -9.91 -4.95
C ALA A 61 -26.07 -9.85 -4.74
N GLU A 62 -26.87 -9.92 -5.81
CA GLU A 62 -28.34 -10.00 -5.71
C GLU A 62 -28.79 -11.29 -5.01
N ARG A 63 -28.26 -12.44 -5.43
CA ARG A 63 -28.55 -13.73 -4.79
C ARG A 63 -28.11 -13.77 -3.32
N LEU A 64 -27.00 -13.10 -2.99
CA LEU A 64 -26.56 -12.94 -1.60
C LEU A 64 -27.62 -12.19 -0.78
N LEU A 65 -28.14 -11.06 -1.28
CA LEU A 65 -29.18 -10.30 -0.59
C LEU A 65 -30.47 -11.11 -0.40
N GLU A 66 -30.86 -11.92 -1.39
CA GLU A 66 -32.00 -12.84 -1.27
C GLU A 66 -31.80 -13.88 -0.16
N LYS A 67 -30.61 -14.49 -0.09
CA LYS A 67 -30.26 -15.45 0.98
C LYS A 67 -30.29 -14.80 2.36
N LEU A 68 -29.79 -13.57 2.47
CA LEU A 68 -29.82 -12.76 3.70
C LEU A 68 -31.21 -12.18 4.01
N LYS A 69 -32.19 -12.34 3.10
CA LYS A 69 -33.54 -11.76 3.19
C LYS A 69 -33.52 -10.23 3.35
N LEU A 70 -32.57 -9.57 2.70
CA LEU A 70 -32.39 -8.12 2.75
C LEU A 70 -32.95 -7.43 1.49
N PRO A 71 -33.56 -6.24 1.63
CA PRO A 71 -34.20 -5.55 0.51
C PRO A 71 -33.18 -4.97 -0.47
N ARG A 72 -33.15 -5.49 -1.71
CA ARG A 72 -32.26 -5.02 -2.79
C ARG A 72 -32.25 -3.50 -3.00
N LYS A 73 -33.41 -2.84 -2.90
CA LYS A 73 -33.51 -1.39 -3.21
C LYS A 73 -32.78 -0.51 -2.20
N SER A 74 -32.67 -0.95 -0.95
CA SER A 74 -32.08 -0.19 0.17
C SER A 74 -30.88 -0.89 0.79
N SER A 75 -30.19 -1.74 0.04
CA SER A 75 -28.95 -2.41 0.45
C SER A 75 -27.81 -2.08 -0.52
N ALA A 76 -26.61 -1.90 0.03
CA ALA A 76 -25.38 -1.83 -0.74
C ALA A 76 -24.47 -3.02 -0.40
N VAL A 77 -23.74 -3.54 -1.39
CA VAL A 77 -22.88 -4.73 -1.21
C VAL A 77 -21.46 -4.43 -1.68
N PHE A 78 -20.51 -4.63 -0.77
CA PHE A 78 -19.10 -4.77 -1.04
C PHE A 78 -18.74 -6.24 -1.17
N LEU A 79 -18.03 -6.59 -2.25
CA LEU A 79 -17.35 -7.88 -2.40
C LEU A 79 -15.86 -7.66 -2.17
N THR A 80 -15.23 -8.54 -1.40
CA THR A 80 -13.82 -8.38 -1.01
C THR A 80 -13.14 -9.70 -0.75
N ALA A 81 -11.83 -9.80 -1.02
CA ALA A 81 -11.02 -10.95 -0.64
C ALA A 81 -10.55 -10.92 0.83
N VAL A 82 -10.79 -9.80 1.54
CA VAL A 82 -10.43 -9.64 2.95
C VAL A 82 -11.36 -10.46 3.83
N ASP A 83 -10.85 -11.09 4.90
CA ASP A 83 -11.66 -11.73 5.94
C ASP A 83 -12.37 -10.65 6.77
N VAL A 84 -13.53 -10.19 6.30
CA VAL A 84 -14.29 -9.09 6.93
C VAL A 84 -14.85 -9.46 8.30
N VAL A 85 -14.94 -10.74 8.64
CA VAL A 85 -15.38 -11.17 9.97
C VAL A 85 -14.30 -10.92 11.01
N LYS A 86 -13.03 -11.17 10.64
CA LYS A 86 -11.88 -11.06 11.58
C LYS A 86 -11.06 -9.79 11.43
N GLU A 87 -11.01 -9.23 10.23
CA GLU A 87 -10.01 -8.20 9.84
C GLU A 87 -10.64 -6.88 9.40
N HIS A 88 -11.96 -6.70 9.52
CA HIS A 88 -12.56 -5.39 9.30
C HIS A 88 -11.99 -4.36 10.29
N ILE A 89 -11.83 -3.15 9.80
CA ILE A 89 -11.44 -2.00 10.60
C ILE A 89 -12.69 -1.22 10.96
N GLU A 90 -12.83 -0.87 12.23
CA GLU A 90 -13.91 -0.05 12.75
C GLU A 90 -13.29 1.07 13.58
N LEU A 91 -13.54 2.32 13.16
CA LEU A 91 -13.09 3.53 13.85
C LEU A 91 -14.28 4.47 14.05
N GLU A 92 -14.29 5.21 15.14
CA GLU A 92 -15.38 6.13 15.46
C GLU A 92 -14.84 7.36 16.19
N VAL A 93 -15.49 8.49 15.95
CA VAL A 93 -15.25 9.76 16.64
C VAL A 93 -16.58 10.44 16.93
N ASP A 94 -16.71 11.09 18.10
CA ASP A 94 -17.97 11.73 18.53
C ASP A 94 -18.01 13.24 18.29
N SER A 95 -16.86 13.90 18.09
CA SER A 95 -16.73 15.35 17.93
C SER A 95 -15.86 15.64 16.72
N PRO A 96 -16.18 16.63 15.86
CA PRO A 96 -17.23 17.68 15.97
C PRO A 96 -18.62 17.20 15.51
N ALA A 97 -18.68 16.03 14.89
CA ALA A 97 -19.89 15.28 14.60
C ALA A 97 -19.57 13.80 14.83
N LYS A 98 -20.59 13.02 15.15
CA LYS A 98 -20.42 11.57 15.30
C LYS A 98 -20.23 10.91 13.94
N ILE A 99 -19.04 10.38 13.68
CA ILE A 99 -18.63 9.74 12.42
C ILE A 99 -18.12 8.33 12.74
N ALA A 100 -18.59 7.34 12.00
CA ALA A 100 -18.13 5.96 12.08
C ALA A 100 -17.57 5.51 10.72
N LEU A 101 -16.45 4.82 10.74
CA LEU A 101 -15.82 4.21 9.57
C LEU A 101 -15.76 2.70 9.76
N ILE A 102 -16.21 1.97 8.74
CA ILE A 102 -16.01 0.53 8.63
C ILE A 102 -15.31 0.26 7.30
N ALA A 103 -14.19 -0.45 7.32
CA ALA A 103 -13.42 -0.70 6.10
C ALA A 103 -12.89 -2.14 6.01
N SER A 104 -12.77 -2.61 4.77
CA SER A 104 -11.95 -3.78 4.42
C SER A 104 -10.81 -3.31 3.53
N VAL A 105 -9.57 -3.50 3.96
CA VAL A 105 -8.38 -2.94 3.29
C VAL A 105 -7.46 -4.08 2.85
N GLY A 106 -7.49 -4.41 1.56
CA GLY A 106 -6.62 -5.38 0.91
C GLY A 106 -5.65 -4.69 -0.05
N LEU A 107 -4.35 -4.72 0.26
CA LEU A 107 -3.31 -3.95 -0.43
C LEU A 107 -2.46 -4.76 -1.41
N SER A 108 -2.74 -6.05 -1.58
CA SER A 108 -1.89 -6.98 -2.34
C SER A 108 -1.64 -6.56 -3.80
N HIS A 109 -2.61 -5.90 -4.45
CA HIS A 109 -2.50 -5.45 -5.84
C HIS A 109 -3.08 -4.05 -6.02
N GLY A 110 -2.17 -3.08 -6.06
CA GLY A 110 -2.46 -1.69 -6.36
C GLY A 110 -2.42 -1.35 -7.86
N ALA A 111 -3.14 -0.31 -8.25
CA ALA A 111 -3.03 0.35 -9.54
C ALA A 111 -2.02 1.50 -9.47
N SER A 112 -1.13 1.57 -10.47
CA SER A 112 -0.29 2.74 -10.74
C SER A 112 -0.71 3.41 -12.04
N ILE A 113 -0.32 4.67 -12.25
CA ILE A 113 -0.69 5.46 -13.44
C ILE A 113 -0.24 4.78 -14.75
N ARG A 114 0.87 4.02 -14.70
CA ARG A 114 1.46 3.37 -15.87
C ARG A 114 1.04 1.91 -16.04
N THR A 115 0.34 1.33 -15.06
CA THR A 115 -0.13 -0.06 -15.14
C THR A 115 -1.27 -0.16 -16.15
N ARG A 116 -1.20 -1.13 -17.06
CA ARG A 116 -2.31 -1.51 -17.96
C ARG A 116 -2.76 -2.94 -17.64
N GLY A 117 -4.08 -3.15 -17.56
CA GLY A 117 -4.70 -4.45 -17.31
C GLY A 117 -5.03 -4.73 -15.84
N SER A 118 -5.97 -5.63 -15.61
CA SER A 118 -6.26 -6.22 -14.30
C SER A 118 -5.15 -7.20 -13.95
N GLY A 119 -4.42 -6.97 -12.85
CA GLY A 119 -3.51 -7.99 -12.32
C GLY A 119 -4.24 -9.29 -11.97
N GLU A 120 -3.49 -10.37 -11.75
CA GLU A 120 -4.05 -11.71 -11.50
C GLU A 120 -4.89 -11.83 -10.22
N ARG A 121 -4.73 -10.91 -9.25
CA ARG A 121 -5.57 -10.84 -8.05
C ARG A 121 -5.94 -9.39 -7.75
N PRO A 122 -7.21 -9.06 -7.48
CA PRO A 122 -7.59 -7.68 -7.17
C PRO A 122 -7.32 -7.35 -5.70
N GLY A 123 -6.55 -6.28 -5.45
CA GLY A 123 -6.62 -5.55 -4.18
C GLY A 123 -7.93 -4.77 -4.11
N THR A 124 -8.43 -4.54 -2.88
CA THR A 124 -9.67 -3.79 -2.68
C THR A 124 -9.61 -2.97 -1.40
N ILE A 125 -9.98 -1.70 -1.49
CA ILE A 125 -10.23 -0.85 -0.33
C ILE A 125 -11.70 -0.46 -0.39
N ASN A 126 -12.49 -1.11 0.47
CA ASN A 126 -13.91 -0.80 0.64
C ASN A 126 -14.11 0.01 1.91
N ILE A 127 -14.74 1.17 1.79
CA ILE A 127 -14.96 2.08 2.92
C ILE A 127 -16.46 2.37 3.03
N LEU A 128 -17.02 2.12 4.20
CA LEU A 128 -18.27 2.71 4.66
C LEU A 128 -17.92 3.84 5.64
N LEU A 129 -18.26 5.07 5.27
CA LEU A 129 -18.23 6.22 6.18
C LEU A 129 -19.65 6.63 6.50
N PHE A 130 -20.02 6.60 7.77
CA PHE A 130 -21.33 7.06 8.23
C PHE A 130 -21.20 8.31 9.10
N VAL A 131 -21.91 9.37 8.71
CA VAL A 131 -21.96 10.65 9.43
C VAL A 131 -23.35 10.81 10.05
N LYS A 132 -23.45 10.93 11.38
CA LYS A 132 -24.77 11.06 12.03
C LYS A 132 -25.56 12.27 11.52
N LYS A 133 -24.85 13.38 11.32
CA LYS A 133 -25.45 14.62 10.83
C LYS A 133 -26.00 14.44 9.41
N PRO A 134 -27.13 15.07 9.09
CA PRO A 134 -27.62 15.07 7.72
C PRO A 134 -26.70 15.86 6.79
N LEU A 135 -26.41 15.30 5.61
CA LEU A 135 -25.56 15.93 4.61
C LEU A 135 -26.36 16.27 3.35
N ALA A 136 -26.08 17.43 2.76
CA ALA A 136 -26.54 17.73 1.40
C ALA A 136 -25.76 16.88 0.37
N ASP A 137 -26.34 16.65 -0.81
CA ASP A 137 -25.70 15.86 -1.86
C ASP A 137 -24.31 16.41 -2.25
N ARG A 138 -24.12 17.74 -2.24
CA ARG A 138 -22.80 18.37 -2.44
C ARG A 138 -21.78 18.02 -1.34
N ALA A 139 -22.19 17.90 -0.09
CA ALA A 139 -21.31 17.50 1.01
C ALA A 139 -20.91 16.02 0.90
N LEU A 140 -21.80 15.16 0.42
CA LEU A 140 -21.47 13.76 0.11
C LEU A 140 -20.41 13.67 -1.00
N ILE A 141 -20.51 14.51 -2.03
CA ILE A 141 -19.50 14.60 -3.10
C ILE A 141 -18.17 15.13 -2.56
N ASP A 142 -18.19 16.19 -1.73
CA ASP A 142 -16.98 16.70 -1.07
C ASP A 142 -16.25 15.59 -0.32
N LEU A 143 -16.98 14.81 0.49
CA LEU A 143 -16.40 13.68 1.24
C LEU A 143 -15.83 12.62 0.32
N ALA A 144 -16.47 12.29 -0.81
CA ALA A 144 -15.92 11.34 -1.75
C ALA A 144 -14.56 11.81 -2.29
N GLY A 145 -14.42 13.10 -2.58
CA GLY A 145 -13.15 13.73 -2.97
C GLY A 145 -12.10 13.65 -1.87
N VAL A 146 -12.47 14.00 -0.63
CA VAL A 146 -11.58 13.92 0.55
C VAL A 146 -11.06 12.50 0.74
N ILE A 147 -11.95 11.52 0.82
CA ILE A 147 -11.61 10.11 1.05
C ILE A 147 -10.69 9.59 -0.06
N SER A 148 -10.99 9.92 -1.32
CA SER A 148 -10.15 9.51 -2.45
C SER A 148 -8.75 10.12 -2.39
N GLY A 149 -8.63 11.41 -2.09
CA GLY A 149 -7.33 12.09 -1.97
C GLY A 149 -6.49 11.54 -0.82
N VAL A 150 -7.11 11.35 0.34
CA VAL A 150 -6.44 10.81 1.54
C VAL A 150 -5.99 9.38 1.33
N LYS A 151 -6.80 8.54 0.69
CA LYS A 151 -6.42 7.18 0.33
C LYS A 151 -5.15 7.18 -0.52
N ALA A 152 -5.07 8.02 -1.55
CA ALA A 152 -3.88 8.11 -2.39
C ALA A 152 -2.63 8.51 -1.58
N ILE A 153 -2.77 9.42 -0.61
CA ILE A 153 -1.68 9.79 0.31
C ILE A 153 -1.27 8.60 1.17
N ALA A 154 -2.22 7.92 1.83
CA ALA A 154 -1.93 6.77 2.68
C ALA A 154 -1.23 5.64 1.93
N LEU A 155 -1.62 5.36 0.68
CA LEU A 155 -0.96 4.35 -0.17
C LEU A 155 0.46 4.77 -0.57
N ALA A 156 0.69 6.07 -0.81
CA ALA A 156 2.01 6.61 -1.08
C ALA A 156 2.92 6.55 0.16
N ASP A 157 2.39 6.88 1.34
CA ASP A 157 3.12 6.85 2.62
C ASP A 157 3.45 5.41 3.06
N LEU A 158 2.64 4.43 2.68
CA LEU A 158 2.96 3.00 2.78
C LEU A 158 4.01 2.52 1.76
N ALA A 159 4.51 3.43 0.92
CA ALA A 159 5.49 3.17 -0.14
C ALA A 159 5.08 2.08 -1.15
N LEU A 160 3.78 1.85 -1.32
CA LEU A 160 3.28 0.83 -2.24
C LEU A 160 3.69 1.13 -3.68
N SER A 161 4.23 0.12 -4.36
CA SER A 161 4.74 0.32 -5.72
C SER A 161 4.54 -0.91 -6.62
N ARG A 162 4.58 -0.69 -7.93
CA ARG A 162 4.47 -1.74 -8.95
C ARG A 162 5.83 -1.90 -9.65
N GLY A 163 6.86 -2.25 -8.89
CA GLY A 163 8.23 -2.31 -9.39
C GLY A 163 8.78 -0.93 -9.78
N TYR A 164 9.93 -0.90 -10.43
CA TYR A 164 10.67 0.34 -10.70
C TYR A 164 9.94 1.28 -11.66
N ASN A 165 9.52 0.76 -12.81
CA ASN A 165 9.10 1.57 -13.96
C ASN A 165 7.62 1.97 -13.98
N LEU A 166 6.80 1.37 -13.11
CA LEU A 166 5.36 1.64 -13.08
C LEU A 166 4.96 2.71 -12.06
N GLY A 167 5.86 3.08 -11.14
CA GLY A 167 5.67 4.16 -10.16
C GLY A 167 4.82 3.79 -8.93
N ARG A 168 4.39 4.82 -8.20
CA ARG A 168 3.59 4.71 -6.98
C ARG A 168 2.19 4.14 -7.26
N VAL A 169 1.68 3.38 -6.30
CA VAL A 169 0.27 2.95 -6.26
C VAL A 169 -0.60 4.09 -5.74
N TYR A 170 -1.72 4.37 -6.41
CA TYR A 170 -2.67 5.44 -6.02
C TYR A 170 -4.08 4.94 -5.68
N ALA A 171 -4.41 3.71 -6.07
CA ALA A 171 -5.70 3.07 -5.86
C ALA A 171 -5.53 1.54 -5.86
N THR A 172 -6.56 0.79 -5.49
CA THR A 172 -6.60 -0.65 -5.79
C THR A 172 -7.51 -0.95 -6.97
N ILE A 173 -7.48 -2.19 -7.47
CA ILE A 173 -8.17 -2.55 -8.73
C ILE A 173 -9.69 -2.43 -8.61
N THR A 174 -10.25 -2.78 -7.45
CA THR A 174 -11.70 -2.77 -7.21
C THR A 174 -12.05 -2.01 -5.94
N ASP A 175 -11.79 -0.69 -5.94
CA ASP A 175 -12.20 0.19 -4.84
C ASP A 175 -13.71 0.45 -4.86
N ALA A 176 -14.32 0.45 -3.68
CA ALA A 176 -15.68 0.97 -3.53
C ALA A 176 -15.89 1.77 -2.25
N LEU A 177 -16.82 2.71 -2.30
CA LEU A 177 -17.09 3.67 -1.25
C LEU A 177 -18.59 3.77 -1.03
N VAL A 178 -19.01 3.81 0.24
CA VAL A 178 -20.34 4.22 0.67
C VAL A 178 -20.16 5.34 1.70
N ILE A 179 -20.69 6.52 1.39
CA ILE A 179 -20.82 7.60 2.37
C ILE A 179 -22.31 7.70 2.70
N ALA A 180 -22.65 7.45 3.95
CA ALA A 180 -24.02 7.53 4.45
C ALA A 180 -24.17 8.68 5.45
N SER A 181 -25.34 9.30 5.49
CA SER A 181 -25.67 10.36 6.43
C SER A 181 -27.10 10.25 6.98
N GLY A 182 -27.36 10.88 8.13
CA GLY A 182 -28.72 11.07 8.62
C GLY A 182 -29.66 11.70 7.58
N MET A 183 -30.97 11.46 7.70
CA MET A 183 -31.99 11.97 6.76
C MET A 183 -32.61 13.30 7.18
N ASP A 184 -32.56 13.64 8.47
CA ASP A 184 -33.29 14.77 9.03
C ASP A 184 -32.89 16.08 8.33
N SER A 185 -33.81 17.02 8.15
CA SER A 185 -33.49 18.29 7.48
C SER A 185 -32.83 19.30 8.42
N GLU A 186 -33.03 19.14 9.73
CA GLU A 186 -32.51 20.05 10.74
C GLU A 186 -31.01 19.88 10.93
N GLY A 187 -30.26 20.99 10.95
CA GLY A 187 -28.81 20.96 11.09
C GLY A 187 -28.08 20.31 9.90
N ARG A 188 -28.69 20.32 8.70
CA ARG A 188 -28.08 19.77 7.49
C ARG A 188 -26.80 20.51 7.13
N GLU A 189 -25.72 19.76 7.00
CA GLU A 189 -24.42 20.28 6.60
C GLU A 189 -24.31 20.30 5.08
N PHE A 190 -23.80 21.42 4.58
CA PHE A 190 -23.76 21.70 3.15
C PHE A 190 -22.38 21.55 2.54
N TYR A 191 -21.34 21.47 3.36
CA TYR A 191 -19.96 21.34 2.94
C TYR A 191 -19.28 20.31 3.83
N ALA A 192 -18.47 19.46 3.23
CA ALA A 192 -17.68 18.48 3.98
C ALA A 192 -16.29 18.28 3.36
N GLY A 193 -15.75 19.34 2.76
CA GLY A 193 -14.40 19.37 2.22
C GLY A 193 -13.30 19.35 3.29
N PRO A 194 -12.01 19.31 2.89
CA PRO A 194 -10.88 19.08 3.80
C PRO A 194 -10.77 20.08 4.96
N ALA A 195 -11.15 21.35 4.74
CA ALA A 195 -11.10 22.40 5.76
C ALA A 195 -12.29 22.37 6.73
N THR A 196 -13.30 21.54 6.48
CA THR A 196 -14.48 21.45 7.34
C THR A 196 -14.24 20.50 8.52
N PRO A 197 -14.97 20.66 9.63
CA PRO A 197 -14.83 19.76 10.77
C PRO A 197 -15.18 18.29 10.43
N ILE A 198 -16.15 18.05 9.54
CA ILE A 198 -16.52 16.68 9.10
C ILE A 198 -15.47 16.11 8.14
N GLY A 199 -15.05 16.89 7.13
CA GLY A 199 -14.11 16.43 6.11
C GLY A 199 -12.72 16.15 6.67
N SER A 200 -12.19 17.04 7.53
CA SER A 200 -10.89 16.83 8.18
C SER A 200 -10.87 15.60 9.07
N GLU A 201 -11.97 15.31 9.78
CA GLU A 201 -12.04 14.14 10.65
C GLU A 201 -12.23 12.84 9.85
N ALA A 202 -13.07 12.87 8.81
CA ALA A 202 -13.18 11.76 7.87
C ALA A 202 -11.82 11.43 7.22
N ALA A 203 -11.03 12.45 6.87
CA ALA A 203 -9.68 12.28 6.36
C ALA A 203 -8.78 11.51 7.35
N LYS A 204 -8.75 11.92 8.63
CA LYS A 204 -7.94 11.21 9.64
C LYS A 204 -8.35 9.76 9.79
N LEU A 205 -9.66 9.47 9.93
CA LEU A 205 -10.16 8.11 10.08
C LEU A 205 -9.78 7.22 8.89
N VAL A 206 -9.91 7.73 7.67
CA VAL A 206 -9.53 6.98 6.46
C VAL A 206 -8.03 6.74 6.40
N TYR A 207 -7.23 7.77 6.69
CA TYR A 207 -5.77 7.65 6.71
C TYR A 207 -5.33 6.61 7.74
N GLU A 208 -5.81 6.71 8.98
CA GLU A 208 -5.49 5.78 10.06
C GLU A 208 -5.92 4.35 9.77
N ALA A 209 -7.11 4.16 9.18
CA ALA A 209 -7.58 2.84 8.76
C ALA A 209 -6.63 2.19 7.74
N ILE A 210 -6.21 2.93 6.72
CA ILE A 210 -5.33 2.40 5.67
C ILE A 210 -3.90 2.17 6.21
N ILE A 211 -3.34 3.12 6.95
CA ILE A 211 -2.00 3.00 7.54
C ILE A 211 -1.95 1.81 8.51
N SER A 212 -2.91 1.70 9.43
CA SER A 212 -2.94 0.59 10.38
C SER A 212 -3.09 -0.77 9.69
N ALA A 213 -3.93 -0.86 8.65
CA ALA A 213 -4.04 -2.06 7.81
C ALA A 213 -2.72 -2.42 7.15
N GLY A 214 -2.05 -1.45 6.51
CA GLY A 214 -0.78 -1.69 5.82
C GLY A 214 0.35 -2.08 6.77
N LEU A 215 0.44 -1.45 7.93
CA LEU A 215 1.46 -1.77 8.93
C LEU A 215 1.30 -3.18 9.51
N LYS A 216 0.04 -3.60 9.74
CA LYS A 216 -0.30 -4.93 10.26
C LYS A 216 -0.24 -6.03 9.19
N GLY A 217 -0.70 -5.72 7.98
CA GLY A 217 -0.88 -6.69 6.90
C GLY A 217 0.38 -6.97 6.09
N MET A 218 1.25 -5.97 5.90
CA MET A 218 2.46 -6.17 5.08
C MET A 218 3.60 -6.79 5.89
N GLY A 219 4.02 -7.97 5.44
CA GLY A 219 5.24 -8.62 5.91
C GLY A 219 6.51 -7.88 5.46
N VAL A 220 7.66 -8.26 6.03
CA VAL A 220 8.96 -7.66 5.69
C VAL A 220 9.31 -7.81 4.21
N GLU A 221 8.96 -8.95 3.60
CA GLU A 221 9.25 -9.24 2.19
C GLU A 221 8.42 -8.34 1.25
N GLU A 222 7.15 -8.10 1.59
CA GLU A 222 6.29 -7.21 0.82
C GLU A 222 6.74 -5.75 0.94
N LYS A 223 7.08 -5.30 2.17
CA LYS A 223 7.68 -3.98 2.39
C LYS A 223 8.98 -3.82 1.62
N PHE A 224 9.84 -4.83 1.64
CA PHE A 224 11.09 -4.83 0.89
C PHE A 224 10.83 -4.68 -0.60
N ARG A 225 9.93 -5.50 -1.17
CA ARG A 225 9.57 -5.44 -2.58
C ARG A 225 8.99 -4.08 -2.99
N ASN A 226 8.17 -3.48 -2.13
CA ASN A 226 7.58 -2.16 -2.38
C ASN A 226 8.62 -1.03 -2.38
N VAL A 227 9.57 -1.07 -1.44
CA VAL A 227 10.61 -0.03 -1.28
C VAL A 227 11.78 -0.24 -2.25
N PHE A 228 12.36 -1.44 -2.26
CA PHE A 228 13.54 -1.78 -3.04
C PHE A 228 13.21 -2.19 -4.46
N GLY A 229 11.96 -2.52 -4.81
CA GLY A 229 11.53 -2.90 -6.15
C GLY A 229 11.98 -4.30 -6.63
N VAL A 230 12.65 -5.06 -5.77
CA VAL A 230 13.12 -6.44 -5.98
C VAL A 230 12.74 -7.32 -4.79
N ASP A 231 12.72 -8.63 -4.98
CA ASP A 231 12.50 -9.59 -3.91
C ASP A 231 13.81 -9.96 -3.18
N LEU A 232 13.72 -10.42 -1.92
CA LEU A 232 14.89 -10.88 -1.16
C LEU A 232 15.67 -11.98 -1.87
N LYS A 233 14.97 -12.82 -2.63
CA LYS A 233 15.56 -13.88 -3.46
C LYS A 233 16.49 -13.31 -4.52
N TRP A 234 16.06 -12.25 -5.22
CA TRP A 234 16.86 -11.58 -6.24
C TRP A 234 18.18 -11.04 -5.66
N VAL A 235 18.14 -10.45 -4.46
CA VAL A 235 19.36 -9.96 -3.79
C VAL A 235 20.35 -11.08 -3.52
N ALA A 236 19.86 -12.23 -3.06
CA ALA A 236 20.69 -13.39 -2.75
C ALA A 236 21.32 -14.01 -4.00
N GLU A 237 20.53 -14.19 -5.07
CA GLU A 237 21.02 -14.72 -6.35
C GLU A 237 22.06 -13.77 -6.97
N THR A 238 21.79 -12.46 -6.99
CA THR A 238 22.72 -11.45 -7.51
C THR A 238 24.01 -11.40 -6.68
N ALA A 239 23.91 -11.50 -5.36
CA ALA A 239 25.09 -11.54 -4.49
C ALA A 239 25.96 -12.78 -4.73
N ALA A 240 25.35 -13.95 -4.92
CA ALA A 240 26.07 -15.19 -5.23
C ALA A 240 26.77 -15.10 -6.59
N GLU A 241 26.12 -14.51 -7.59
CA GLU A 241 26.71 -14.25 -8.90
C GLU A 241 27.94 -13.33 -8.81
N ILE A 242 27.81 -12.21 -8.08
CA ILE A 242 28.92 -11.28 -7.84
C ILE A 242 30.06 -12.00 -7.13
N TYR A 243 29.75 -12.81 -6.11
CA TYR A 243 30.72 -13.58 -5.35
C TYR A 243 31.56 -14.52 -6.22
N ARG A 244 31.01 -15.09 -7.31
CA ARG A 244 31.77 -15.96 -8.25
C ARG A 244 33.03 -15.31 -8.81
N ARG A 245 33.08 -13.97 -8.89
CA ARG A 245 34.24 -13.24 -9.39
C ARG A 245 35.36 -13.10 -8.35
N ALA A 246 35.06 -13.28 -7.07
CA ALA A 246 36.01 -13.20 -5.97
C ALA A 246 35.69 -14.24 -4.86
N PRO A 247 35.74 -15.55 -5.18
CA PRO A 247 35.30 -16.59 -4.26
C PRO A 247 36.31 -16.85 -3.14
N ILE A 248 35.80 -17.36 -2.02
CA ILE A 248 36.60 -17.94 -0.93
C ILE A 248 36.56 -19.47 -1.09
N PRO A 249 37.71 -20.17 -1.10
CA PRO A 249 37.75 -21.62 -1.35
C PRO A 249 36.90 -22.47 -0.41
N SER A 250 36.62 -21.99 0.81
CA SER A 250 35.88 -22.70 1.85
C SER A 250 34.37 -22.50 1.81
N LEU A 251 33.83 -21.75 0.84
CA LEU A 251 32.43 -21.38 0.80
C LEU A 251 31.87 -21.49 -0.62
N SER A 252 30.80 -22.28 -0.78
CA SER A 252 30.10 -22.44 -2.07
C SER A 252 29.07 -21.33 -2.32
N GLU A 253 28.67 -21.12 -3.58
CA GLU A 253 27.64 -20.14 -3.95
C GLU A 253 26.31 -20.36 -3.23
N ALA A 254 25.90 -21.63 -3.06
CA ALA A 254 24.66 -21.98 -2.36
C ALA A 254 24.72 -21.63 -0.86
N GLU A 255 25.90 -21.77 -0.23
CA GLU A 255 26.11 -21.33 1.15
C GLU A 255 26.10 -19.80 1.25
N VAL A 256 26.71 -19.09 0.28
CA VAL A 256 26.65 -17.63 0.19
C VAL A 256 25.22 -17.13 0.09
N GLU A 257 24.38 -17.72 -0.75
CA GLU A 257 22.96 -17.34 -0.82
C GLU A 257 22.25 -17.47 0.53
N GLY A 258 22.53 -18.54 1.28
CA GLY A 258 21.99 -18.77 2.62
C GLY A 258 22.43 -17.69 3.60
N GLU A 259 23.72 -17.37 3.60
CA GLU A 259 24.33 -16.33 4.43
C GLU A 259 23.78 -14.94 4.09
N VAL A 260 23.62 -14.62 2.80
CA VAL A 260 23.04 -13.35 2.33
C VAL A 260 21.60 -13.20 2.81
N LYS A 261 20.77 -14.26 2.68
CA LYS A 261 19.38 -14.24 3.17
C LYS A 261 19.33 -14.03 4.69
N ALA A 262 20.26 -14.61 5.44
CA ALA A 262 20.33 -14.44 6.89
C ALA A 262 20.74 -13.01 7.28
N GLU A 263 21.81 -12.48 6.68
CA GLU A 263 22.28 -11.12 6.93
C GLU A 263 21.25 -10.07 6.55
N LEU A 264 20.64 -10.20 5.37
CA LEU A 264 19.62 -9.28 4.90
C LEU A 264 18.43 -9.23 5.87
N ARG A 265 17.93 -10.36 6.35
CA ARG A 265 16.87 -10.39 7.38
C ARG A 265 17.28 -9.73 8.69
N GLY A 266 18.56 -9.78 9.05
CA GLY A 266 19.11 -9.05 10.19
C GLY A 266 19.08 -7.54 9.97
N LEU A 267 19.59 -7.08 8.82
CA LEU A 267 19.63 -5.67 8.44
C LEU A 267 18.22 -5.04 8.35
N LEU A 268 17.22 -5.78 7.84
CA LEU A 268 15.85 -5.27 7.71
C LEU A 268 15.12 -5.05 9.05
N ARG A 269 15.74 -5.38 10.20
CA ARG A 269 15.24 -4.99 11.52
C ARG A 269 15.67 -3.58 11.92
N ASP A 270 16.64 -3.01 11.22
CA ASP A 270 17.18 -1.69 11.50
C ASP A 270 16.44 -0.60 10.71
N PRO A 271 15.81 0.38 11.38
CA PRO A 271 15.08 1.46 10.70
C PRO A 271 15.96 2.32 9.78
N ASN A 272 17.28 2.39 10.01
CA ASN A 272 18.17 3.20 9.18
C ASN A 272 18.32 2.64 7.76
N ILE A 273 18.24 1.30 7.60
CA ILE A 273 18.26 0.65 6.29
C ILE A 273 17.03 1.07 5.48
N TRP A 274 15.86 1.07 6.12
CA TRP A 274 14.62 1.54 5.50
C TRP A 274 14.65 3.03 5.17
N ALA A 275 15.19 3.86 6.06
CA ALA A 275 15.27 5.31 5.85
C ALA A 275 16.11 5.67 4.61
N LEU A 276 17.28 5.05 4.46
CA LEU A 276 18.15 5.26 3.29
C LEU A 276 17.49 4.75 2.00
N ALA A 277 16.92 3.55 2.02
CA ALA A 277 16.23 2.99 0.86
C ALA A 277 15.00 3.81 0.44
N LEU A 278 14.19 4.27 1.40
CA LEU A 278 13.05 5.15 1.13
C LEU A 278 13.50 6.50 0.57
N SER A 279 14.65 7.03 1.00
CA SER A 279 15.20 8.27 0.46
C SER A 279 15.51 8.12 -1.03
N ALA A 280 16.29 7.10 -1.40
CA ALA A 280 16.58 6.77 -2.80
C ALA A 280 15.30 6.54 -3.61
N ARG A 281 14.37 5.72 -3.08
CA ARG A 281 13.11 5.39 -3.76
C ARG A 281 12.25 6.62 -4.03
N ASN A 282 12.20 7.57 -3.10
CA ASN A 282 11.45 8.82 -3.30
C ASN A 282 12.11 9.70 -4.36
N LEU A 283 13.44 9.78 -4.38
CA LEU A 283 14.17 10.50 -5.42
C LEU A 283 13.92 9.90 -6.81
N ASP A 284 13.89 8.57 -6.93
CA ASP A 284 13.50 7.89 -8.18
C ASP A 284 12.09 8.25 -8.63
N TRP A 285 11.11 8.27 -7.70
CA TRP A 285 9.76 8.70 -8.04
C TRP A 285 9.70 10.15 -8.51
N HIS A 286 10.50 11.04 -7.93
CA HIS A 286 10.61 12.42 -8.39
C HIS A 286 11.28 12.52 -9.76
N GLY A 287 12.34 11.75 -10.01
CA GLY A 287 13.02 11.66 -11.31
C GLY A 287 12.10 11.13 -12.41
N LEU A 288 11.39 10.02 -12.16
CA LEU A 288 10.40 9.44 -13.09
C LEU A 288 9.25 10.39 -13.41
N ALA A 289 8.87 11.25 -12.47
CA ALA A 289 7.85 12.27 -12.64
C ALA A 289 8.38 13.57 -13.29
N GLY A 290 9.71 13.75 -13.36
CA GLY A 290 10.33 15.01 -13.79
C GLY A 290 10.10 16.16 -12.81
N THR A 291 9.94 15.84 -11.52
CA THR A 291 9.63 16.81 -10.46
C THR A 291 10.81 17.05 -9.52
N LEU A 292 11.94 16.37 -9.74
CA LEU A 292 13.18 16.68 -9.04
C LEU A 292 13.70 18.03 -9.60
N PRO A 293 13.86 19.08 -8.77
CA PRO A 293 14.29 20.38 -9.27
C PRO A 293 15.62 20.30 -10.01
N GLU A 294 15.73 20.98 -11.16
CA GLU A 294 16.95 21.04 -11.98
C GLU A 294 17.46 19.70 -12.53
N LEU A 295 16.60 18.66 -12.56
CA LEU A 295 16.84 17.41 -13.26
C LEU A 295 15.60 17.03 -14.07
N SER A 296 15.70 17.14 -15.40
CA SER A 296 14.60 16.70 -16.26
C SER A 296 14.41 15.18 -16.18
N ARG A 297 13.23 14.71 -16.57
CA ARG A 297 12.95 13.28 -16.64
C ARG A 297 13.89 12.56 -17.62
N ASP A 298 14.22 13.17 -18.74
CA ASP A 298 15.09 12.56 -19.75
C ASP A 298 16.54 12.45 -19.24
N GLU A 299 17.04 13.47 -18.54
CA GLU A 299 18.34 13.40 -17.86
C GLU A 299 18.37 12.32 -16.78
N TYR A 300 17.31 12.22 -15.97
CA TYR A 300 17.17 11.14 -14.97
C TYR A 300 17.19 9.75 -15.63
N LEU A 301 16.44 9.55 -16.72
CA LEU A 301 16.39 8.28 -17.44
C LEU A 301 17.71 7.93 -18.14
N SER A 302 18.55 8.92 -18.42
CA SER A 302 19.89 8.74 -18.99
C SER A 302 21.00 8.58 -17.95
N ASP A 303 20.65 8.47 -16.67
CA ASP A 303 21.60 8.33 -15.56
C ASP A 303 22.63 9.48 -15.50
N SER A 304 22.13 10.66 -15.13
CA SER A 304 22.89 11.91 -15.24
C SER A 304 24.03 11.99 -14.21
N LYS A 305 25.27 11.99 -14.71
CA LYS A 305 26.52 12.23 -13.93
C LYS A 305 26.58 13.54 -13.13
N LYS A 306 25.59 14.43 -13.30
CA LYS A 306 25.43 15.64 -12.48
C LYS A 306 24.99 15.28 -11.06
N ILE A 307 24.30 14.15 -10.90
CA ILE A 307 23.82 13.68 -9.62
C ILE A 307 24.96 12.89 -8.97
N LEU A 308 25.37 13.36 -7.79
CA LEU A 308 26.28 12.64 -6.90
C LEU A 308 25.53 12.08 -5.69
N ALA A 309 24.24 12.38 -5.58
CA ALA A 309 23.46 12.08 -4.37
C ALA A 309 23.09 10.58 -4.28
N ASP A 310 22.92 9.92 -5.41
CA ASP A 310 22.88 8.46 -5.58
C ASP A 310 24.14 7.80 -5.01
N GLU A 311 25.33 8.21 -5.46
CA GLU A 311 26.60 7.66 -4.97
C GLU A 311 26.75 7.90 -3.47
N LEU A 312 26.43 9.11 -2.99
CA LEU A 312 26.52 9.47 -1.57
C LEU A 312 25.58 8.63 -0.70
N LEU A 313 24.38 8.28 -1.19
CA LEU A 313 23.47 7.38 -0.50
C LEU A 313 24.04 5.96 -0.43
N GLY A 314 24.61 5.45 -1.54
CA GLY A 314 25.32 4.17 -1.59
C GLY A 314 26.50 4.11 -0.61
N ILE A 315 27.36 5.13 -0.62
CA ILE A 315 28.51 5.27 0.30
C ILE A 315 28.03 5.30 1.76
N THR A 316 26.98 6.07 2.06
CA THR A 316 26.43 6.18 3.42
C THR A 316 25.94 4.83 3.92
N LEU A 317 25.19 4.09 3.10
CA LEU A 317 24.71 2.76 3.44
C LEU A 317 25.87 1.79 3.67
N ALA A 318 26.89 1.83 2.82
CA ALA A 318 28.06 0.96 2.92
C ALA A 318 28.83 1.19 4.23
N LEU A 319 29.17 2.45 4.49
CA LEU A 319 29.87 2.85 5.71
C LEU A 319 29.05 2.50 6.96
N TYR A 320 27.73 2.64 6.90
CA TYR A 320 26.84 2.29 8.00
C TYR A 320 26.83 0.78 8.29
N ILE A 321 26.78 -0.08 7.26
CA ILE A 321 26.65 -1.53 7.44
C ILE A 321 27.97 -2.19 7.87
N ASN A 322 29.10 -1.87 7.21
CA ASN A 322 30.39 -2.51 7.51
C ASN A 322 31.61 -1.60 7.26
N GLY A 323 31.45 -0.28 7.37
CA GLY A 323 32.54 0.69 7.28
C GLY A 323 33.29 0.65 5.94
N TRP A 324 34.60 0.85 5.99
CA TRP A 324 35.48 0.93 4.82
C TRP A 324 35.49 -0.35 3.98
N LYS A 325 35.30 -1.53 4.58
CA LYS A 325 35.28 -2.80 3.86
C LYS A 325 34.08 -2.91 2.94
N ALA A 326 32.90 -2.52 3.44
CA ALA A 326 31.70 -2.40 2.64
C ALA A 326 31.88 -1.35 1.53
N LEU A 327 32.51 -0.20 1.83
CA LEU A 327 32.75 0.83 0.83
C LEU A 327 33.60 0.32 -0.35
N PHE A 328 34.70 -0.39 -0.07
CA PHE A 328 35.52 -0.96 -1.14
C PHE A 328 34.79 -2.05 -1.94
N ALA A 329 34.01 -2.90 -1.28
CA ALA A 329 33.19 -3.91 -1.94
C ALA A 329 32.12 -3.26 -2.83
N TYR A 330 31.47 -2.21 -2.35
CA TYR A 330 30.52 -1.40 -3.11
C TYR A 330 31.15 -0.81 -4.38
N TYR A 331 32.26 -0.07 -4.26
CA TYR A 331 32.95 0.50 -5.44
C TYR A 331 33.41 -0.55 -6.45
N TRP A 332 33.84 -1.72 -5.96
CA TRP A 332 34.20 -2.82 -6.86
C TRP A 332 32.99 -3.35 -7.64
N ILE A 333 31.84 -3.51 -6.99
CA ILE A 333 30.60 -3.92 -7.68
C ILE A 333 30.16 -2.84 -8.65
N ASP A 334 30.14 -1.58 -8.19
CA ASP A 334 29.73 -0.41 -8.97
C ASP A 334 30.55 -0.28 -10.26
N SER A 335 31.88 -0.30 -10.15
CA SER A 335 32.78 -0.25 -11.31
C SER A 335 32.67 -1.47 -12.25
N ALA A 336 32.06 -2.57 -11.81
CA ALA A 336 31.85 -3.78 -12.58
C ALA A 336 30.38 -4.00 -13.01
N LYS A 337 29.49 -3.01 -12.78
CA LYS A 337 28.04 -3.08 -13.06
C LYS A 337 27.70 -3.49 -14.49
N GLU A 338 28.48 -3.03 -15.49
CA GLU A 338 28.28 -3.42 -16.91
C GLU A 338 28.39 -4.93 -17.15
N GLY A 339 29.05 -5.66 -16.24
CA GLY A 339 29.16 -7.10 -16.31
C GLY A 339 28.03 -7.86 -15.61
N PHE A 340 27.06 -7.19 -14.98
CA PHE A 340 25.96 -7.81 -14.24
C PHE A 340 24.61 -7.38 -14.84
N GLU A 341 24.04 -8.23 -15.69
CA GLU A 341 22.79 -7.91 -16.41
C GLU A 341 21.65 -7.54 -15.44
N GLU A 342 21.64 -8.14 -14.26
CA GLU A 342 20.64 -7.95 -13.21
C GLU A 342 20.61 -6.52 -12.67
N LEU A 343 21.74 -5.79 -12.69
CA LEU A 343 21.83 -4.41 -12.19
C LEU A 343 21.53 -3.36 -13.27
N GLY A 344 21.58 -3.72 -14.55
CA GLY A 344 21.55 -2.76 -15.67
C GLY A 344 20.20 -2.07 -15.93
N ASP A 345 19.09 -2.55 -15.35
CA ASP A 345 17.74 -1.98 -15.53
C ASP A 345 17.21 -1.25 -14.28
N LYS A 346 18.07 -1.04 -13.28
CA LYS A 346 17.70 -0.44 -12.00
C LYS A 346 17.66 1.10 -12.11
N PRO A 347 16.77 1.77 -11.35
CA PRO A 347 16.73 3.23 -11.32
C PRO A 347 17.98 3.84 -10.70
N MET A 348 18.40 4.99 -11.22
CA MET A 348 19.58 5.76 -10.81
C MET A 348 19.88 5.75 -9.31
N PHE A 349 18.91 6.09 -8.43
CA PHE A 349 19.19 6.12 -6.99
C PHE A 349 19.15 4.73 -6.33
N MET A 350 18.26 3.85 -6.80
CA MET A 350 18.08 2.54 -6.20
C MET A 350 19.17 1.55 -6.62
N ASP A 351 19.78 1.72 -7.80
CA ASP A 351 20.87 0.86 -8.26
C ASP A 351 22.06 0.92 -7.28
N ASP A 352 22.41 2.11 -6.79
CA ASP A 352 23.50 2.31 -5.84
C ASP A 352 23.17 1.78 -4.46
N ILE A 353 21.92 1.92 -4.03
CA ILE A 353 21.45 1.30 -2.78
C ILE A 353 21.55 -0.22 -2.87
N LEU A 354 21.16 -0.83 -3.99
CA LEU A 354 21.22 -2.29 -4.17
C LEU A 354 22.65 -2.79 -4.26
N ALA A 355 23.50 -2.14 -5.05
CA ALA A 355 24.92 -2.47 -5.17
C ALA A 355 25.63 -2.32 -3.82
N SER A 356 25.35 -1.24 -3.09
CA SER A 356 25.89 -0.98 -1.74
C SER A 356 25.42 -2.02 -0.74
N LEU A 357 24.13 -2.36 -0.73
CA LEU A 357 23.57 -3.39 0.15
C LEU A 357 24.23 -4.75 -0.09
N ILE A 358 24.34 -5.17 -1.35
CA ILE A 358 24.97 -6.44 -1.72
C ILE A 358 26.45 -6.44 -1.34
N GLY A 359 27.21 -5.41 -1.73
CA GLY A 359 28.64 -5.29 -1.40
C GLY A 359 28.89 -5.30 0.10
N SER A 360 28.02 -4.62 0.85
CA SER A 360 28.09 -4.59 2.31
C SER A 360 27.87 -5.96 2.94
N ILE A 361 26.84 -6.69 2.49
CA ILE A 361 26.56 -8.05 2.98
C ILE A 361 27.72 -8.99 2.63
N LEU A 362 28.21 -8.97 1.38
CA LEU A 362 29.35 -9.79 0.97
C LEU A 362 30.60 -9.47 1.79
N SER A 363 30.88 -8.19 2.09
CA SER A 363 32.02 -7.82 2.94
C SER A 363 31.94 -8.41 4.35
N LYS A 364 30.73 -8.50 4.95
CA LYS A 364 30.53 -9.14 6.26
C LYS A 364 30.75 -10.65 6.18
N ILE A 365 30.31 -11.27 5.07
CA ILE A 365 30.56 -12.70 4.82
C ILE A 365 32.07 -12.95 4.68
N TYR A 366 32.77 -12.16 3.88
CA TYR A 366 34.22 -12.24 3.74
C TYR A 366 34.93 -12.12 5.09
N ASP A 367 34.52 -11.17 5.93
CA ASP A 367 35.09 -11.01 7.28
C ASP A 367 34.94 -12.25 8.16
N ARG A 368 33.79 -12.92 8.09
CA ARG A 368 33.53 -14.14 8.88
C ARG A 368 34.34 -15.33 8.43
N TYR A 369 34.60 -15.46 7.13
CA TYR A 369 35.17 -16.67 6.54
C TYR A 369 36.65 -16.55 6.16
N LEU A 370 37.19 -15.33 6.00
CA LEU A 370 38.64 -15.10 5.85
C LEU A 370 39.37 -15.04 7.21
N SER A 371 38.63 -14.77 8.30
CA SER A 371 39.18 -14.74 9.66
C SER A 371 39.17 -16.12 10.36
N ARG A 372 38.69 -17.15 9.66
CA ARG A 372 38.72 -18.56 10.07
C ARG A 372 39.80 -19.27 9.26
#